data_AF-A0A2G6EHN8-F1
#
_entry.id   AF-A0A2G6EHN8-F1
#
_cell.length_a   1.000
_cell.length_b   1.000
_cell.length_c   1.000
_cell.angle_alpha   90.00
_cell.angle_beta   90.00
_cell.angle_gamma   90.00
#
_symmetry.space_group_name_H-M   'P 1'
#
loop_
_entity.id
_entity.type
_entity.pdbx_description
1 polymer ?
#
loop_
_entity_poly.entity_id
_entity_poly.type
_entity_poly.pdbx_seq_one_letter_code
_entity_poly.pdbx_strand_id
1 'polypeptide(L)' 'YKSIRGALIGQGELKRTGHDPLFGINHTLAMLRDNIKRLSRKTWCVTRKPEVLDDILAIYTCFHNERLTARPAKR' A
#
# COMPACT_ATOMS: atom_id res chain seq x y z
N TYR A 1 10.70 -1.49 -16.06
CA TYR A 1 11.77 -1.45 -15.04
C TYR A 1 11.69 -2.70 -14.16
N LYS A 2 12.81 -3.19 -13.60
CA LYS A 2 12.86 -4.37 -12.72
C LYS A 2 12.91 -3.93 -11.25
N SER A 3 12.12 -4.57 -10.37
CA SER A 3 12.16 -4.39 -8.92
C SER A 3 13.29 -5.20 -8.29
N ILE A 4 13.69 -4.78 -7.11
CA ILE A 4 14.76 -5.29 -6.28
C ILE A 4 14.14 -6.09 -5.14
N ARG A 5 14.65 -7.31 -4.91
CA ARG A 5 14.20 -8.12 -3.75
C ARG A 5 14.48 -7.39 -2.43
N GLY A 6 13.48 -7.35 -1.54
CA GLY A 6 13.60 -6.79 -0.20
C GLY A 6 14.62 -7.50 0.69
N ALA A 7 15.20 -6.77 1.64
CA ALA A 7 16.09 -7.32 2.66
C ALA A 7 15.31 -8.07 3.75
N LEU A 8 15.95 -9.07 4.37
CA LEU A 8 15.42 -9.80 5.53
C LEU A 8 15.30 -8.91 6.79
N ILE A 9 16.16 -7.88 6.88
CA ILE A 9 16.40 -7.04 8.06
C ILE A 9 15.52 -5.78 8.11
N GLY A 10 14.19 -5.94 8.03
CA GLY A 10 13.22 -4.85 8.19
C GLY A 10 13.28 -3.77 7.09
N GLN A 11 12.19 -3.01 6.92
CA GLN A 11 12.04 -1.95 5.89
C GLN A 11 12.24 -2.40 4.42
N GLY A 12 12.34 -3.71 4.16
CA GLY A 12 12.31 -4.30 2.83
C GLY A 12 13.42 -3.78 1.90
N GLU A 13 13.00 -3.22 0.78
CA GLU A 13 13.84 -2.85 -0.37
C GLU A 13 14.69 -1.60 -0.10
N LEU A 14 14.17 -0.66 0.71
CA LEU A 14 14.85 0.60 1.06
C LEU A 14 16.20 0.38 1.71
N LYS A 15 16.30 -0.62 2.59
CA LYS A 15 17.50 -0.85 3.37
C LYS A 15 18.64 -1.50 2.59
N ARG A 16 18.32 -2.17 1.47
CA ARG A 16 19.32 -2.85 0.64
C ARG A 16 19.94 -1.93 -0.39
N THR A 17 19.14 -1.08 -1.02
CA THR A 17 19.57 -0.37 -2.23
C THR A 17 19.21 1.12 -2.21
N GLY A 18 18.52 1.59 -1.18
CA GLY A 18 18.10 2.98 -1.01
C GLY A 18 16.94 3.38 -1.93
N HIS A 19 17.04 3.04 -3.22
CA HIS A 19 16.06 3.38 -4.25
C HIS A 19 15.67 2.14 -5.08
N ASP A 20 14.38 1.83 -5.12
CA ASP A 20 13.78 0.91 -6.10
C ASP A 20 12.81 1.73 -6.99
N PRO A 21 12.94 1.67 -8.33
CA PRO A 21 12.06 2.36 -9.26
C PRO A 21 10.58 1.98 -9.13
N LEU A 22 10.26 0.81 -8.57
CA LEU A 22 8.92 0.32 -8.30
C LEU A 22 8.50 0.52 -6.84
N PHE A 23 9.34 1.09 -5.98
CA PHE A 23 9.01 1.29 -4.56
C PHE A 23 7.72 2.09 -4.37
N GLY A 24 7.54 3.18 -5.13
CA GLY A 24 6.37 4.05 -5.01
C GLY A 24 5.06 3.30 -5.23
N ILE A 25 4.97 2.53 -6.33
CA ILE A 25 3.76 1.76 -6.63
C ILE A 25 3.57 0.59 -5.66
N ASN A 26 4.64 -0.12 -5.30
CA ASN A 26 4.58 -1.22 -4.35
C ASN A 26 4.10 -0.74 -2.97
N HIS A 27 4.61 0.41 -2.52
CA HIS A 27 4.22 1.02 -1.27
C HIS A 27 2.75 1.48 -1.30
N THR A 28 2.31 2.15 -2.38
CA THR A 28 0.91 2.55 -2.54
C THR A 28 -0.03 1.33 -2.49
N LEU A 29 0.30 0.24 -3.20
CA LEU A 29 -0.50 -0.98 -3.20
C LEU A 29 -0.50 -1.68 -1.83
N ALA A 30 0.64 -1.68 -1.13
CA ALA A 30 0.74 -2.23 0.22
C ALA A 30 -0.14 -1.45 1.20
N MET A 31 -0.11 -0.11 1.14
CA MET A 31 -0.93 0.77 1.96
C MET A 31 -2.41 0.62 1.61
N LEU A 32 -2.79 0.56 0.33
CA LEU A 32 -4.15 0.28 -0.10
C LEU A 32 -4.67 -1.01 0.55
N ARG A 33 -3.93 -2.12 0.40
CA ARG A 33 -4.31 -3.41 0.97
C ARG A 33 -4.47 -3.36 2.49
N ASP A 34 -3.61 -2.62 3.17
CA ASP A 34 -3.66 -2.48 4.62
C ASP A 34 -4.88 -1.68 5.11
N ASN A 35 -5.31 -0.68 4.34
CA ASN A 35 -6.44 0.17 4.70
C ASN A 35 -7.81 -0.45 4.37
N ILE A 36 -7.91 -1.26 3.30
CA ILE A 36 -9.19 -1.88 2.90
C ILE A 36 -9.47 -3.22 3.58
N LYS A 37 -8.48 -3.81 4.29
CA LYS A 37 -8.65 -5.11 4.93
C LYS A 37 -9.67 -5.05 6.07
N ARG A 38 -10.51 -6.07 6.18
CA ARG A 38 -11.45 -6.23 7.30
C ARG A 38 -10.94 -7.20 8.35
N LEU A 39 -10.11 -8.16 7.95
CA LEU A 39 -9.49 -9.12 8.84
C LEU A 39 -7.99 -9.21 8.53
N SER A 40 -7.17 -8.91 9.54
CA SER A 40 -5.72 -9.11 9.47
C SER A 40 -5.37 -10.49 10.04
N ARG A 41 -4.71 -11.34 9.26
CA ARG A 41 -4.09 -12.58 9.72
C ARG A 41 -2.58 -12.43 9.72
N LYS A 42 -1.88 -13.41 10.29
CA LYS A 42 -0.41 -13.42 10.42
C LYS A 42 0.30 -13.33 9.06
N THR A 43 -0.28 -13.90 8.01
CA THR A 43 0.34 -13.97 6.66
C THR A 43 -0.49 -13.32 5.55
N TRP A 44 -1.75 -12.94 5.80
CA TRP A 44 -2.65 -12.42 4.75
C TRP A 44 -3.76 -11.54 5.32
N CYS A 45 -4.43 -10.79 4.44
CA CYS A 45 -5.51 -9.85 4.77
C CYS A 45 -6.75 -10.21 3.95
N VAL A 46 -7.95 -10.01 4.50
CA VAL A 46 -9.20 -10.50 3.87
C VAL A 46 -10.32 -9.49 3.94
N THR A 47 -11.09 -9.45 2.86
CA THR A 47 -12.47 -8.96 2.82
C THR A 47 -13.33 -10.06 2.19
N ARG A 48 -14.25 -10.63 2.97
CA ARG A 48 -15.01 -11.85 2.58
C ARG A 48 -16.15 -11.58 1.61
N LYS A 49 -16.65 -10.33 1.56
CA LYS A 49 -17.80 -9.92 0.77
C LYS A 49 -17.34 -8.92 -0.28
N PRO A 50 -17.56 -9.17 -1.59
CA PRO A 50 -17.10 -8.28 -2.64
C PRO A 50 -17.83 -6.94 -2.63
N GLU A 51 -19.08 -6.88 -2.21
CA GLU A 51 -19.86 -5.63 -2.13
C GLU A 51 -19.23 -4.69 -1.08
N VAL A 52 -18.88 -5.24 0.08
CA VAL A 52 -18.20 -4.49 1.15
C VAL A 52 -16.79 -4.07 0.73
N LEU A 53 -16.12 -4.86 -0.12
CA LEU A 53 -14.82 -4.48 -0.67
C LEU A 53 -14.95 -3.27 -1.58
N ASP A 54 -15.99 -3.23 -2.41
CA ASP A 54 -16.27 -2.10 -3.30
C ASP A 54 -16.56 -0.82 -2.51
N ASP A 55 -17.42 -0.91 -1.48
CA ASP A 55 -17.75 0.21 -0.60
C ASP A 55 -16.49 0.82 0.05
N ILE A 56 -15.65 -0.02 0.67
CA ILE A 56 -14.45 0.45 1.36
C ILE A 56 -13.39 0.95 0.37
N LEU A 57 -13.34 0.38 -0.84
CA LEU A 57 -12.44 0.82 -1.90
C LEU A 57 -12.85 2.21 -2.40
N ALA A 58 -14.15 2.47 -2.56
CA ALA A 58 -14.65 3.80 -2.92
C ALA A 58 -14.30 4.84 -1.86
N ILE A 59 -14.51 4.52 -0.57
CA ILE A 59 -14.14 5.40 0.56
C ILE A 59 -12.63 5.66 0.57
N TYR A 60 -11.81 4.61 0.43
CA TYR A 60 -10.36 4.74 0.39
C TYR A 60 -9.91 5.63 -0.78
N THR A 61 -10.48 5.42 -1.97
CA THR A 61 -10.13 6.18 -3.18
C THR A 61 -10.44 7.65 -3.02
N CYS A 62 -11.63 7.97 -2.48
CA CYS A 62 -12.03 9.33 -2.17
C CYS A 62 -11.02 9.99 -1.19
N PHE A 63 -10.75 9.34 -0.06
CA PHE A 63 -9.79 9.85 0.93
C PHE A 63 -8.37 10.01 0.38
N HIS A 64 -7.88 9.02 -0.38
CA HIS A 64 -6.54 9.04 -0.96
C HIS A 64 -6.37 10.23 -1.91
N ASN A 65 -7.36 10.44 -2.78
CA ASN A 65 -7.33 11.52 -3.77
C ASN A 65 -7.54 12.91 -3.16
N GLU A 66 -8.39 13.04 -2.15
CA GLU A 66 -8.69 14.34 -1.54
C GLU A 66 -7.67 14.77 -0.49
N ARG A 67 -7.07 13.83 0.24
CA ARG A 67 -6.24 14.14 1.42
C ARG A 67 -4.77 13.82 1.23
N LEU A 68 -4.43 12.71 0.58
CA LEU A 68 -3.04 12.24 0.48
C LEU A 68 -2.32 12.78 -0.75
N THR A 69 -2.98 12.85 -1.90
CA THR A 69 -2.38 13.40 -3.13
C THR A 69 -2.51 14.92 -3.23
N ALA A 70 -3.62 15.50 -2.73
CA ALA A 70 -3.86 16.94 -2.77
C ALA A 70 -2.87 17.77 -1.93
N ARG A 71 -2.23 17.14 -0.93
CA ARG A 71 -1.25 17.81 -0.06
C ARG A 71 0.10 17.11 -0.21
N PRO A 72 0.90 17.45 -1.24
CA PRO A 72 2.20 16.83 -1.42
C PRO A 72 3.06 17.08 -0.17
N ALA A 73 3.70 16.03 0.32
CA ALA A 73 4.69 16.16 1.38
C ALA A 73 5.73 17.20 0.93
N LYS A 74 6.04 18.17 1.80
CA LYS A 74 7.10 19.15 1.52
C LYS A 74 8.38 18.37 1.21
N ARG A 75 8.90 18.54 0.00
CA ARG A 75 10.20 18.02 -0.41
C ARG A 75 11.31 18.72 0.35
#